data_AF-A0A849WFU6-F1
#
_entry.id   AF-A0A849WFU6-F1
#
_cell.length_a   1.000
_cell.length_b   1.000
_cell.length_c   1.000
_cell.angle_alpha   90.00
_cell.angle_beta   90.00
_cell.angle_gamma   90.00
#
_symmetry.space_group_name_H-M   'P 1'
#
loop_
_entity.id
_entity.type
_entity.pdbx_description
1 polymer ?
#
loop_
_entity_poly.entity_id
_entity_poly.type
_entity_poly.pdbx_seq_one_letter_code
_entity_poly.pdbx_strand_id
1 'polypeptide(L)'
;MMNEMVSRNIAVFIDLENFREEILDIACIMTKLKERGRLIVKKAYADWGRFGRYKSAMLENSIELIELPFHAKRGKNSTDIKLTVDALEIAMSKSYIDTIVILSGDSDYTPLISKLREYNKYVIVIGTEANTSSLISGYCDELVYYSSIAVSRKIDIKEWQSLYKLLTKSVQALENNGIPSSGSMVKQWMKQFDSSFDESNYGFTQFKSLLQQAEKEGIIHLEMMDKGGDYIVSFPKRREENEEEAPVAEKSMDIFKQLLWSAIRLYQLLNPSDTTPTINIISSNMKELEPDFMITEYGYRKKAGLKAMFMDMESESLIELEYLEEKNEYYLVPTQKFSSLQLDQQLHPFFYHVYYKKLLQKYDVYCNLFKLDMFVQEINLLLKEKKNLSLKELFSEFEGERFSSISSAACKKFCYFLIKSRYLIVTSALDEVTQISKELLAESTVKSIWTFDAIVEHYISHCAEKIRSLTGKIHFSAFESLFLKDDASDKLKSQVQSWIARQQQK
;
A
#
# COMPACT_ATOMS: atom_id res chain seq x y z
N MET A 1 -21.29 23.20 34.88
CA MET A 1 -21.30 21.84 35.46
C MET A 1 -20.24 21.05 34.75
N MET A 2 -19.21 20.62 35.49
CA MET A 2 -18.15 19.75 34.96
C MET A 2 -18.81 18.48 34.40
N ASN A 3 -18.49 18.12 33.16
CA ASN A 3 -18.83 16.80 32.61
C ASN A 3 -18.05 15.78 33.45
N GLU A 4 -18.68 15.21 34.48
CA GLU A 4 -18.23 13.92 35.02
C GLU A 4 -18.25 12.94 33.85
N MET A 5 -17.08 12.55 33.35
CA MET A 5 -16.95 11.37 32.51
C MET A 5 -17.49 10.20 33.33
N VAL A 6 -18.73 9.81 33.08
CA VAL A 6 -19.32 8.60 33.66
C VAL A 6 -18.46 7.44 33.21
N SER A 7 -17.56 6.99 34.10
CA SER A 7 -16.73 5.82 33.91
C SER A 7 -17.67 4.62 33.72
N ARG A 8 -17.77 4.11 32.49
CA ARG A 8 -18.57 2.91 32.19
C ARG A 8 -18.04 1.72 32.96
N ASN A 9 -18.91 0.94 33.57
CA ASN A 9 -18.53 -0.32 34.18
C ASN A 9 -18.61 -1.45 33.16
N ILE A 10 -17.51 -2.17 33.00
CA ILE A 10 -17.32 -3.14 31.92
C ILE A 10 -17.23 -4.56 32.49
N ALA A 11 -17.95 -5.49 31.87
CA ALA A 11 -17.75 -6.93 32.02
C ALA A 11 -17.09 -7.49 30.76
N VAL A 12 -16.07 -8.32 30.94
CA VAL A 12 -15.31 -8.95 29.85
C VAL A 12 -15.45 -10.46 29.94
N PHE A 13 -15.88 -11.06 28.84
CA PHE A 13 -15.98 -12.52 28.67
C PHE A 13 -15.09 -12.93 27.50
N ILE A 14 -14.15 -13.83 27.77
CA ILE A 14 -13.14 -14.25 26.80
C ILE A 14 -13.36 -15.71 26.44
N ASP A 15 -13.69 -15.95 25.18
CA ASP A 15 -13.70 -17.28 24.60
C ASP A 15 -12.34 -17.56 23.95
N LEU A 16 -11.46 -18.21 24.70
CA LEU A 16 -10.10 -18.51 24.23
C LEU A 16 -10.08 -19.60 23.15
N GLU A 17 -11.11 -20.44 23.07
CA GLU A 17 -11.15 -21.50 22.08
C GLU A 17 -11.29 -20.98 20.65
N ASN A 18 -11.80 -19.75 20.50
CA ASN A 18 -11.96 -19.07 19.22
C ASN A 18 -10.68 -18.35 18.72
N PHE A 19 -9.59 -18.37 19.50
CA PHE A 19 -8.29 -17.77 19.16
C PHE A 19 -7.15 -18.81 19.17
N ARG A 20 -7.41 -20.01 18.63
CA ARG A 20 -6.44 -21.13 18.63
C ARG A 20 -5.18 -20.85 17.81
N GLU A 21 -5.35 -20.22 16.66
CA GLU A 21 -4.27 -19.97 15.70
C GLU A 21 -3.50 -18.67 15.97
N GLU A 22 -4.03 -17.81 16.84
CA GLU A 22 -3.50 -16.46 17.09
C GLU A 22 -2.96 -16.33 18.52
N ILE A 23 -1.91 -15.53 18.68
CA ILE A 23 -1.35 -15.20 20.00
C ILE A 23 -2.00 -13.92 20.50
N LEU A 24 -2.76 -14.03 21.59
CA LEU A 24 -3.40 -12.89 22.23
C LEU A 24 -2.48 -12.24 23.27
N ASP A 25 -2.20 -10.94 23.09
CA ASP A 25 -1.63 -10.10 24.13
C ASP A 25 -2.75 -9.63 25.07
N ILE A 26 -2.98 -10.43 26.11
CA ILE A 26 -4.01 -10.17 27.12
C ILE A 26 -3.77 -8.83 27.82
N ALA A 27 -2.51 -8.46 28.08
CA ALA A 27 -2.19 -7.21 28.76
C ALA A 27 -2.55 -5.99 27.91
N CYS A 28 -2.27 -6.05 26.61
CA CYS A 28 -2.65 -5.01 25.66
C CYS A 28 -4.17 -4.84 25.57
N ILE A 29 -4.91 -5.95 25.40
CA ILE A 29 -6.38 -5.94 25.33
C ILE A 29 -6.96 -5.33 26.61
N MET A 30 -6.49 -5.77 27.79
CA MET A 30 -6.98 -5.24 29.06
C MET A 30 -6.65 -3.75 29.23
N THR A 31 -5.49 -3.30 28.77
CA THR A 31 -5.11 -1.87 28.81
C THR A 31 -6.05 -1.05 27.93
N LYS A 32 -6.33 -1.50 26.71
CA LYS A 32 -7.25 -0.81 25.81
C LYS A 32 -8.68 -0.76 26.33
N LEU A 33 -9.14 -1.83 26.99
CA LEU A 33 -10.46 -1.84 27.61
C LEU A 33 -10.53 -0.95 28.86
N LYS A 34 -9.44 -0.82 29.63
CA LYS A 34 -9.37 0.12 30.76
C LYS A 34 -9.49 1.58 30.33
N GLU A 35 -9.03 1.94 29.13
CA GLU A 35 -9.23 3.29 28.58
C GLU A 35 -10.71 3.64 28.35
N ARG A 36 -11.56 2.62 28.17
CA ARG A 36 -13.00 2.77 27.89
C ARG A 36 -13.85 2.79 29.16
N GLY A 37 -13.31 2.34 30.28
CA GLY A 37 -14.05 2.26 31.54
C GLY A 37 -13.43 1.31 32.56
N ARG A 38 -14.12 1.16 33.69
CA ARG A 38 -13.67 0.33 34.80
C ARG A 38 -14.04 -1.14 34.55
N LEU A 39 -13.03 -2.01 34.49
CA LEU A 39 -13.22 -3.47 34.37
C LEU A 39 -13.67 -4.05 35.72
N ILE A 40 -14.95 -4.42 35.83
CA ILE A 40 -15.52 -4.99 37.08
C ILE A 40 -15.51 -6.51 37.05
N VAL A 41 -15.89 -7.11 35.93
CA VAL A 41 -15.97 -8.56 35.76
C VAL A 41 -15.05 -8.95 34.61
N LYS A 42 -14.21 -9.96 34.83
CA LYS A 42 -13.29 -10.46 33.81
C LYS A 42 -13.24 -11.99 33.94
N LYS A 43 -13.78 -12.69 32.95
CA LYS A 43 -13.83 -14.15 32.93
C LYS A 43 -13.30 -14.68 31.61
N ALA A 44 -12.50 -15.73 31.68
CA ALA A 44 -12.00 -16.45 30.50
C ALA A 44 -12.43 -17.92 30.57
N TYR A 45 -12.87 -18.46 29.43
CA TYR A 45 -13.41 -19.80 29.31
C TYR A 45 -12.52 -20.61 28.37
N ALA A 46 -11.99 -21.73 28.87
CA ALA A 46 -11.13 -22.62 28.10
C ALA A 46 -10.97 -23.99 28.77
N ASP A 47 -10.51 -24.97 27.99
CA ASP A 47 -9.76 -26.12 28.52
C ASP A 47 -8.35 -25.64 28.89
N TRP A 48 -8.09 -25.39 30.17
CA TRP A 48 -6.81 -24.81 30.57
C TRP A 48 -5.67 -25.84 30.61
N GLY A 49 -5.96 -27.11 30.39
CA GLY A 49 -4.97 -28.10 30.01
C GLY A 49 -4.36 -27.78 28.64
N ARG A 50 -5.17 -27.26 27.70
CA ARG A 50 -4.73 -26.86 26.36
C ARG A 50 -4.22 -25.43 26.29
N PHE A 51 -4.84 -24.51 27.01
CA PHE A 51 -4.52 -23.08 26.99
C PHE A 51 -3.62 -22.62 28.15
N GLY A 52 -2.81 -23.54 28.69
CA GLY A 52 -1.92 -23.29 29.84
C GLY A 52 -1.02 -22.05 29.70
N ARG A 53 -0.58 -21.73 28.47
CA ARG A 53 0.29 -20.56 28.17
C ARG A 53 -0.31 -19.22 28.57
N TYR A 54 -1.64 -19.09 28.59
CA TYR A 54 -2.31 -17.83 28.91
C TYR A 54 -2.64 -17.70 30.41
N LYS A 55 -2.47 -18.75 31.22
CA LYS A 55 -2.85 -18.74 32.65
C LYS A 55 -2.17 -17.60 33.41
N SER A 56 -0.85 -17.46 33.28
CA SER A 56 -0.10 -16.42 34.00
C SER A 56 -0.55 -15.02 33.62
N ALA A 57 -0.62 -14.73 32.31
CA ALA A 57 -1.07 -13.43 31.81
C ALA A 57 -2.52 -13.09 32.22
N MET A 58 -3.40 -14.08 32.25
CA MET A 58 -4.79 -13.91 32.70
C MET A 58 -4.86 -13.62 34.21
N LEU A 59 -4.10 -14.35 35.03
CA LEU A 59 -4.05 -14.14 36.48
C LEU A 59 -3.44 -12.79 36.85
N GLU A 60 -2.35 -12.38 36.17
CA GLU A 60 -1.72 -11.07 36.33
C GLU A 60 -2.70 -9.92 36.03
N ASN A 61 -3.61 -10.13 35.09
CA ASN A 61 -4.68 -9.17 34.76
C ASN A 61 -5.95 -9.35 35.61
N SER A 62 -5.90 -10.18 36.65
CA SER A 62 -7.03 -10.52 37.54
C SER A 62 -8.27 -11.00 36.77
N ILE A 63 -8.05 -11.90 35.82
CA ILE A 63 -9.09 -12.56 35.03
C ILE A 63 -9.38 -13.91 35.67
N GLU A 64 -10.65 -14.17 35.96
CA GLU A 64 -11.11 -15.44 36.51
C GLU A 64 -11.04 -16.53 35.43
N LEU A 65 -10.41 -17.65 35.76
CA LEU A 65 -10.23 -18.79 34.85
C LEU A 65 -11.35 -19.80 35.07
N ILE A 66 -12.22 -19.98 34.06
CA ILE A 66 -13.30 -20.97 34.09
C ILE A 66 -12.84 -22.20 33.32
N GLU A 67 -12.58 -23.31 34.03
CA GLU A 67 -12.15 -24.58 33.45
C GLU A 67 -13.32 -25.33 32.82
N LEU A 68 -13.20 -25.65 31.54
CA LEU A 68 -14.16 -26.44 30.79
C LEU A 68 -13.43 -27.55 30.04
N PRO A 69 -13.33 -28.77 30.61
CA PRO A 69 -12.54 -29.84 30.02
C PRO A 69 -13.12 -30.34 28.69
N PHE A 70 -12.30 -30.39 27.65
CA PHE A 70 -12.75 -30.78 26.32
C PHE A 70 -12.97 -32.30 26.20
N HIS A 71 -14.23 -32.70 26.01
CA HIS A 71 -14.59 -34.10 25.76
C HIS A 71 -14.76 -34.35 24.25
N ALA A 72 -13.86 -35.16 23.68
CA ALA A 72 -13.69 -35.37 22.22
C ALA A 72 -14.95 -35.80 21.43
N LYS A 73 -16.04 -36.23 22.11
CA LYS A 73 -17.29 -36.64 21.45
C LYS A 73 -18.41 -35.59 21.44
N ARG A 74 -18.33 -34.49 22.22
CA ARG A 74 -19.42 -33.49 22.37
C ARG A 74 -18.97 -32.05 22.75
N GLY A 75 -17.68 -31.77 22.88
CA GLY A 75 -17.15 -30.65 23.68
C GLY A 75 -16.97 -29.27 23.03
N LYS A 76 -17.55 -28.95 21.87
CA LYS A 76 -17.47 -27.57 21.33
C LYS A 76 -18.46 -26.63 22.03
N ASN A 77 -19.72 -27.04 22.17
CA ASN A 77 -20.79 -26.15 22.64
C ASN A 77 -20.75 -25.83 24.15
N SER A 78 -19.95 -26.53 24.97
CA SER A 78 -19.96 -26.31 26.43
C SER A 78 -19.40 -24.94 26.82
N THR A 79 -18.39 -24.46 26.09
CA THR A 79 -17.77 -23.15 26.30
C THR A 79 -18.74 -22.04 25.96
N ASP A 80 -19.34 -22.10 24.77
CA ASP A 80 -20.30 -21.09 24.31
C ASP A 80 -21.54 -21.00 25.21
N ILE A 81 -22.07 -22.16 25.62
CA ILE A 81 -23.23 -22.23 26.53
C ILE A 81 -22.88 -21.61 27.88
N LYS A 82 -21.74 -21.98 28.47
CA LYS A 82 -21.35 -21.48 29.80
C LYS A 82 -21.08 -19.98 29.77
N LEU A 83 -20.37 -19.48 28.75
CA LEU A 83 -20.13 -18.06 28.56
C LEU A 83 -21.45 -17.31 28.42
N THR A 84 -22.38 -17.81 27.59
CA THR A 84 -23.70 -17.21 27.37
C THR A 84 -24.51 -17.10 28.66
N VAL A 85 -24.55 -18.18 29.46
CA VAL A 85 -25.28 -18.20 30.73
C VAL A 85 -24.69 -17.18 31.71
N ASP A 86 -23.37 -17.15 31.88
CA ASP A 86 -22.71 -16.22 32.77
C ASP A 86 -22.89 -14.76 32.31
N ALA A 87 -22.81 -14.48 31.01
CA ALA A 87 -23.01 -13.15 30.47
C ALA A 87 -24.43 -12.63 30.71
N LEU A 88 -25.44 -13.47 30.50
CA LEU A 88 -26.84 -13.14 30.80
C LEU A 88 -27.07 -12.91 32.30
N GLU A 89 -26.53 -13.80 33.15
CA GLU A 89 -26.63 -13.64 34.61
C GLU A 89 -26.04 -12.31 35.05
N ILE A 90 -24.87 -11.94 34.54
CA ILE A 90 -24.20 -10.68 34.87
C ILE A 90 -25.01 -9.48 34.37
N ALA A 91 -25.56 -9.54 33.15
CA ALA A 91 -26.38 -8.47 32.60
C ALA A 91 -27.64 -8.21 33.43
N MET A 92 -28.27 -9.27 33.96
CA MET A 92 -29.51 -9.21 34.72
C MET A 92 -29.29 -8.88 36.21
N SER A 93 -28.28 -9.49 36.84
CA SER A 93 -28.06 -9.39 38.30
C SER A 93 -27.26 -8.15 38.71
N LYS A 94 -26.41 -7.62 37.81
CA LYS A 94 -25.52 -6.49 38.10
C LYS A 94 -25.90 -5.29 37.25
N SER A 95 -26.94 -4.59 37.71
CA SER A 95 -27.49 -3.40 37.03
C SER A 95 -26.46 -2.32 36.75
N TYR A 96 -25.44 -2.19 37.61
CA TYR A 96 -24.35 -1.22 37.50
C TYR A 96 -23.36 -1.50 36.35
N ILE A 97 -23.44 -2.65 35.66
CA ILE A 97 -22.60 -2.93 34.49
C ILE A 97 -23.29 -2.37 33.26
N ASP A 98 -22.65 -1.43 32.58
CA ASP A 98 -23.22 -0.72 31.44
C ASP A 98 -22.77 -1.31 30.11
N THR A 99 -21.60 -1.95 30.11
CA THR A 99 -20.94 -2.44 28.90
C THR A 99 -20.50 -3.89 29.06
N ILE A 100 -20.77 -4.70 28.05
CA ILE A 100 -20.34 -6.09 27.98
C ILE A 100 -19.43 -6.26 26.77
N VAL A 101 -18.24 -6.79 27.02
CA VAL A 101 -17.23 -7.10 26.01
C VAL A 101 -17.20 -8.61 25.83
N ILE A 102 -17.39 -9.07 24.60
CA ILE A 102 -17.24 -10.48 24.22
C ILE A 102 -16.01 -10.58 23.33
N LEU A 103 -14.98 -11.25 23.81
CA LEU A 103 -13.84 -11.66 22.99
C LEU A 103 -14.18 -12.99 22.32
N SER A 104 -14.70 -12.92 21.10
CA SER A 104 -14.92 -14.06 20.21
C SER A 104 -15.18 -13.58 18.78
N GLY A 105 -14.78 -14.38 17.79
CA GLY A 105 -15.14 -14.17 16.39
C GLY A 105 -16.41 -14.93 15.96
N ASP A 106 -16.95 -15.82 16.80
CA ASP A 106 -18.01 -16.74 16.40
C ASP A 106 -19.38 -16.04 16.27
N SER A 107 -20.04 -16.29 15.14
CA SER A 107 -21.39 -15.80 14.87
C SER A 107 -22.46 -16.42 15.75
N ASP A 108 -22.17 -17.55 16.40
CA ASP A 108 -23.10 -18.24 17.32
C ASP A 108 -23.46 -17.38 18.56
N TYR A 109 -22.69 -16.33 18.85
CA TYR A 109 -23.02 -15.35 19.90
C TYR A 109 -24.08 -14.31 19.51
N THR A 110 -24.55 -14.29 18.26
CA THR A 110 -25.56 -13.34 17.77
C THR A 110 -26.84 -13.26 18.62
N PRO A 111 -27.45 -14.38 19.08
CA PRO A 111 -28.62 -14.34 19.96
C PRO A 111 -28.31 -13.75 21.34
N LEU A 112 -27.13 -14.04 21.89
CA LEU A 112 -26.67 -13.46 23.15
C LEU A 112 -26.54 -11.94 23.02
N ILE A 113 -25.82 -11.46 22.01
CA ILE A 113 -25.62 -10.03 21.74
C ILE A 113 -26.97 -9.30 21.66
N SER A 114 -27.91 -9.87 20.91
CA SER A 114 -29.26 -9.31 20.77
C SER A 114 -29.98 -9.19 22.11
N LYS A 115 -29.89 -10.22 22.97
CA LYS A 115 -30.52 -10.20 24.29
C LYS A 115 -29.85 -9.24 25.27
N LEU A 116 -28.53 -9.10 25.21
CA LEU A 116 -27.78 -8.14 26.02
C LEU A 116 -28.18 -6.69 25.68
N ARG A 117 -28.37 -6.39 24.40
CA ARG A 117 -28.87 -5.08 23.95
C ARG A 117 -30.31 -4.83 24.36
N GLU A 118 -31.17 -5.86 24.35
CA GLU A 118 -32.53 -5.77 24.91
C GLU A 118 -32.51 -5.38 26.40
N TYR A 119 -31.49 -5.82 27.15
CA TYR A 119 -31.25 -5.40 28.54
C TYR A 119 -30.54 -4.03 28.67
N ASN A 120 -30.51 -3.24 27.59
CA ASN A 120 -29.90 -1.92 27.53
C ASN A 120 -28.41 -1.92 27.92
N LYS A 121 -27.68 -2.98 27.56
CA LYS A 121 -26.22 -3.05 27.70
C LYS A 121 -25.57 -2.64 26.39
N TYR A 122 -24.48 -1.88 26.47
CA TYR A 122 -23.62 -1.60 25.32
C TYR A 122 -22.73 -2.81 25.05
N VAL A 123 -22.81 -3.38 23.85
CA VAL A 123 -22.09 -4.62 23.53
C VAL A 123 -20.94 -4.37 22.56
N ILE A 124 -19.72 -4.65 23.02
CA ILE A 124 -18.50 -4.60 22.22
C ILE A 124 -18.07 -6.03 21.90
N VAL A 125 -17.87 -6.33 20.63
CA VAL A 125 -17.30 -7.60 20.20
C VAL A 125 -15.86 -7.38 19.77
N ILE A 126 -14.95 -8.20 20.28
CA ILE A 126 -13.56 -8.24 19.88
C ILE A 126 -13.28 -9.59 19.22
N GLY A 127 -12.97 -9.57 17.93
CA GLY A 127 -12.70 -10.76 17.14
C GLY A 127 -11.55 -10.54 16.16
N THR A 128 -11.18 -11.57 15.42
CA THR A 128 -10.14 -11.46 14.38
C THR A 128 -10.75 -11.40 13.00
N GLU A 129 -10.04 -10.80 12.05
CA GLU A 129 -10.53 -10.58 10.69
C GLU A 129 -10.85 -11.91 9.98
N ALA A 130 -10.14 -12.98 10.32
CA ALA A 130 -10.34 -14.32 9.76
C ALA A 130 -11.59 -15.03 10.31
N ASN A 131 -11.91 -14.82 11.59
CA ASN A 131 -12.98 -15.54 12.28
C ASN A 131 -14.28 -14.73 12.40
N THR A 132 -14.23 -13.41 12.21
CA THR A 132 -15.39 -12.53 12.41
C THR A 132 -16.23 -12.43 11.13
N SER A 133 -17.43 -13.01 11.15
CA SER A 133 -18.40 -12.86 10.06
C SER A 133 -18.93 -11.43 9.95
N SER A 134 -19.15 -10.94 8.72
CA SER A 134 -19.78 -9.63 8.46
C SER A 134 -21.16 -9.48 9.13
N LEU A 135 -21.84 -10.59 9.42
CA LEU A 135 -23.14 -10.61 10.09
C LEU A 135 -23.09 -10.03 11.51
N ILE A 136 -22.05 -10.33 12.29
CA ILE A 136 -21.94 -9.91 13.70
C ILE A 136 -21.97 -8.39 13.84
N SER A 137 -21.39 -7.67 12.87
CA SER A 137 -21.31 -6.20 12.86
C SER A 137 -22.68 -5.51 12.94
N GLY A 138 -23.74 -6.15 12.42
CA GLY A 138 -25.10 -5.63 12.48
C GLY A 138 -25.82 -5.87 13.81
N TYR A 139 -25.29 -6.75 14.67
CA TYR A 139 -25.91 -7.12 15.94
C TYR A 139 -25.27 -6.45 17.15
N CYS A 140 -23.96 -6.20 17.14
CA CYS A 140 -23.26 -5.49 18.22
C CYS A 140 -23.29 -3.97 18.05
N ASP A 141 -23.02 -3.23 19.13
CA ASP A 141 -22.92 -1.76 19.06
C ASP A 141 -21.54 -1.31 18.58
N GLU A 142 -20.50 -2.13 18.82
CA GLU A 142 -19.15 -1.89 18.31
C GLU A 142 -18.43 -3.21 18.04
N LEU A 143 -17.79 -3.29 16.87
CA LEU A 143 -16.92 -4.39 16.49
C LEU A 143 -15.48 -3.88 16.40
N VAL A 144 -14.58 -4.48 17.18
CA VAL A 144 -13.16 -4.10 17.20
C VAL A 144 -12.33 -5.32 16.78
N TYR A 145 -11.52 -5.17 15.74
CA TYR A 145 -10.63 -6.24 15.32
C TYR A 145 -9.41 -6.31 16.23
N TYR A 146 -9.02 -7.52 16.65
CA TYR A 146 -7.82 -7.71 17.47
C TYR A 146 -6.57 -7.13 16.81
N SER A 147 -6.42 -7.21 15.47
CA SER A 147 -5.35 -6.57 14.70
C SER A 147 -5.19 -5.06 14.97
N SER A 148 -6.30 -4.38 15.28
CA SER A 148 -6.31 -2.94 15.62
C SER A 148 -5.99 -2.66 17.10
N ILE A 149 -6.16 -3.66 17.97
CA ILE A 149 -5.89 -3.56 19.42
C ILE A 149 -4.46 -4.01 19.71
N ALA A 150 -4.04 -5.09 19.08
CA ALA A 150 -2.66 -5.55 19.03
C ALA A 150 -1.85 -4.46 18.36
N VAL A 151 -1.46 -3.47 19.16
CA VAL A 151 -0.16 -2.86 19.01
C VAL A 151 0.79 -4.02 19.25
N SER A 152 1.03 -4.82 18.22
CA SER A 152 2.28 -5.58 18.12
C SER A 152 3.30 -4.58 18.61
N ARG A 153 3.99 -4.86 19.72
CA ARG A 153 5.26 -4.18 19.95
C ARG A 153 6.00 -4.44 18.65
N LYS A 154 6.04 -3.43 17.76
CA LYS A 154 6.74 -3.53 16.50
C LYS A 154 8.16 -3.64 16.96
N ILE A 155 8.64 -4.88 17.08
CA ILE A 155 10.03 -5.18 17.32
C ILE A 155 10.73 -4.44 16.19
N ASP A 156 11.53 -3.44 16.56
CA ASP A 156 12.25 -2.60 15.61
C ASP A 156 13.06 -3.53 14.69
N ILE A 157 13.20 -3.18 13.41
CA ILE A 157 14.06 -3.91 12.48
C ILE A 157 15.47 -4.10 13.09
N LYS A 158 15.96 -3.15 13.89
CA LYS A 158 17.22 -3.27 14.64
C LYS A 158 17.19 -4.38 15.69
N GLU A 159 16.09 -4.54 16.41
CA GLU A 159 15.92 -5.62 17.39
C GLU A 159 15.84 -6.98 16.69
N TRP A 160 15.16 -7.07 15.54
CA TRP A 160 15.14 -8.27 14.68
C TRP A 160 16.53 -8.62 14.12
N GLN A 161 17.25 -7.63 13.59
CA GLN A 161 18.61 -7.82 13.09
C GLN A 161 19.56 -8.28 14.20
N SER A 162 19.44 -7.71 15.39
CA SER A 162 20.23 -8.13 16.56
C SER A 162 19.92 -9.58 16.96
N LEU A 163 18.63 -9.95 16.99
CA LEU A 163 18.20 -11.30 17.31
C LEU A 163 18.74 -12.33 16.31
N TYR A 164 18.59 -12.08 15.01
CA TYR A 164 19.10 -12.99 13.97
C TYR A 164 20.62 -13.05 13.94
N LYS A 165 21.31 -11.94 14.24
CA LYS A 165 22.77 -11.92 14.41
C LYS A 165 23.21 -12.75 15.61
N LEU A 166 22.50 -12.70 16.72
CA LEU A 166 22.76 -13.54 17.90
C LEU A 166 22.53 -15.02 17.58
N LEU A 167 21.45 -15.35 16.88
CA LEU A 167 21.11 -16.71 16.46
C LEU A 167 22.19 -17.29 15.53
N THR A 168 22.53 -16.59 14.45
CA THR A 168 23.56 -17.02 13.48
C THR A 168 24.94 -17.14 14.13
N LYS A 169 25.34 -16.20 14.99
CA LYS A 169 26.58 -16.30 15.78
C LYS A 169 26.61 -17.55 16.67
N SER A 170 25.47 -17.92 17.26
CA SER A 170 25.35 -19.09 18.13
C SER A 170 25.46 -20.39 17.34
N VAL A 171 24.81 -20.48 16.18
CA VAL A 171 24.91 -21.64 15.27
C VAL A 171 26.34 -21.79 14.73
N GLN A 172 26.98 -20.70 14.29
CA GLN A 172 28.36 -20.72 13.80
C GLN A 172 29.35 -21.18 14.88
N ALA A 173 29.16 -20.74 16.12
CA ALA A 173 30.03 -21.12 17.22
C ALA A 173 29.88 -22.61 17.56
N LEU A 174 28.67 -23.18 17.47
CA LEU A 174 28.44 -24.61 17.65
C LEU A 174 29.11 -25.44 16.55
N GLU A 175 28.96 -25.04 15.28
CA GLU A 175 29.60 -25.70 14.13
C GLU A 175 31.13 -25.65 14.21
N ASN A 176 31.71 -24.49 14.55
CA ASN A 176 33.16 -24.32 14.67
C ASN A 176 33.78 -25.17 15.80
N ASN A 177 33.00 -25.47 16.83
CA ASN A 177 33.43 -26.32 17.94
C ASN A 177 33.11 -27.81 17.72
N GLY A 178 32.55 -28.17 16.55
CA GLY A 178 32.16 -29.55 16.23
C GLY A 178 31.02 -30.09 17.10
N ILE A 179 30.24 -29.21 17.72
CA ILE A 179 29.12 -29.57 18.58
C ILE A 179 27.86 -29.65 17.72
N PRO A 180 27.02 -30.70 17.83
CA PRO A 180 25.74 -30.75 17.14
C PRO A 180 24.87 -29.54 17.48
N SER A 181 24.50 -28.77 16.47
CA SER A 181 23.69 -27.56 16.59
C SER A 181 22.21 -27.87 16.88
N SER A 182 21.92 -28.60 17.96
CA SER A 182 20.53 -28.86 18.35
C SER A 182 19.84 -27.57 18.81
N GLY A 183 18.52 -27.47 18.62
CA GLY A 183 17.74 -26.30 19.03
C GLY A 183 17.94 -25.94 20.50
N SER A 184 18.03 -26.95 21.37
CA SER A 184 18.35 -26.74 22.78
C SER A 184 19.75 -26.16 23.03
N MET A 185 20.77 -26.63 22.29
CA MET A 185 22.14 -26.13 22.40
C MET A 185 22.29 -24.71 21.83
N VAL A 186 21.61 -24.42 20.72
CA VAL A 186 21.56 -23.07 20.15
C VAL A 186 20.97 -22.08 21.16
N LYS A 187 19.89 -22.45 21.87
CA LYS A 187 19.30 -21.61 22.92
C LYS A 187 20.28 -21.34 24.07
N GLN A 188 21.01 -22.36 24.52
CA GLN A 188 22.01 -22.21 25.58
C GLN A 188 23.14 -21.26 25.17
N TRP A 189 23.62 -21.37 23.93
CA TRP A 189 24.66 -20.50 23.39
C TRP A 189 24.17 -19.05 23.17
N MET A 190 22.91 -18.86 22.75
CA MET A 190 22.31 -17.53 22.68
C MET A 190 22.28 -16.86 24.06
N LYS A 191 21.89 -17.60 25.11
CA LYS A 191 21.91 -17.11 26.50
C LYS A 191 23.32 -16.89 27.05
N GLN A 192 24.31 -17.62 26.54
CA GLN A 192 25.72 -17.44 26.90
C GLN A 192 26.30 -16.17 26.28
N PHE A 193 25.94 -15.86 25.03
CA PHE A 193 26.36 -14.63 24.35
C PHE A 193 25.59 -13.40 24.79
N ASP A 194 24.32 -13.56 25.15
CA ASP A 194 23.47 -12.51 25.73
C ASP A 194 22.58 -13.10 26.83
N SER A 195 22.95 -12.83 28.09
CA SER A 195 22.21 -13.32 29.26
C SER A 195 20.80 -12.71 29.40
N SER A 196 20.51 -11.61 28.70
CA SER A 196 19.20 -10.96 28.69
C SER A 196 18.24 -11.54 27.66
N PHE A 197 18.73 -12.46 26.81
CA PHE A 197 17.93 -13.09 25.76
C PHE A 197 16.78 -13.92 26.34
N ASP A 198 15.56 -13.54 25.95
CA ASP A 198 14.33 -14.29 26.16
C ASP A 198 13.47 -14.22 24.88
N GLU A 199 13.09 -15.38 24.34
CA GLU A 199 12.25 -15.45 23.14
C GLU A 199 10.87 -14.79 23.31
N SER A 200 10.36 -14.69 24.55
CA SER A 200 9.10 -14.01 24.83
C SER A 200 9.15 -12.51 24.57
N ASN A 201 10.33 -11.89 24.72
CA ASN A 201 10.53 -10.47 24.43
C ASN A 201 10.34 -10.14 22.95
N TYR A 202 10.44 -11.15 22.09
CA TYR A 202 10.26 -11.06 20.64
C TYR A 202 8.93 -11.67 20.17
N GLY A 203 7.98 -11.89 21.08
CA GLY A 203 6.65 -12.40 20.75
C GLY A 203 6.58 -13.91 20.51
N PHE A 204 7.65 -14.66 20.77
CA PHE A 204 7.66 -16.12 20.61
C PHE A 204 7.37 -16.83 21.93
N THR A 205 6.36 -17.70 21.94
CA THR A 205 5.96 -18.48 23.12
C THR A 205 6.84 -19.71 23.36
N GLN A 206 7.52 -20.18 22.31
CA GLN A 206 8.46 -21.30 22.37
C GLN A 206 9.67 -20.97 21.50
N PHE A 207 10.86 -21.32 21.96
CA PHE A 207 12.08 -21.19 21.18
C PHE A 207 11.99 -21.91 19.81
N LYS A 208 11.25 -23.02 19.76
CA LYS A 208 10.90 -23.72 18.51
C LYS A 208 10.21 -22.81 17.50
N SER A 209 9.27 -21.97 17.92
CA SER A 209 8.56 -21.05 17.03
C SER A 209 9.46 -19.94 16.51
N LEU A 210 10.43 -19.48 17.32
CA LEU A 210 11.47 -18.56 16.89
C LEU A 210 12.35 -19.20 15.82
N LEU A 211 12.76 -20.45 16.00
CA LEU A 211 13.53 -21.20 15.01
C LEU A 211 12.74 -21.39 13.70
N GLN A 212 11.46 -21.77 13.78
CA GLN A 212 10.59 -21.94 12.61
C GLN A 212 10.38 -20.62 11.85
N GLN A 213 10.26 -19.51 12.55
CA GLN A 213 10.20 -18.19 11.91
C GLN A 213 11.52 -17.85 11.23
N ALA A 214 12.66 -18.09 11.89
CA ALA A 214 13.98 -17.88 11.29
C ALA A 214 14.22 -18.79 10.07
N GLU A 215 13.66 -19.99 10.04
CA GLU A 215 13.65 -20.86 8.84
C GLU A 215 12.77 -20.30 7.72
N LYS A 216 11.57 -19.80 8.06
CA LYS A 216 10.66 -19.16 7.10
C LYS A 216 11.28 -17.92 6.44
N GLU A 217 12.06 -17.15 7.21
CA GLU A 217 12.83 -16.00 6.73
C GLU A 217 14.14 -16.40 6.02
N GLY A 218 14.44 -17.70 5.91
CA GLY A 218 15.60 -18.23 5.18
C GLY A 218 16.94 -18.06 5.88
N ILE A 219 16.95 -17.78 7.19
CA ILE A 219 18.18 -17.53 7.97
C ILE A 219 18.85 -18.85 8.39
N ILE A 220 18.07 -19.89 8.68
CA ILE A 220 18.51 -21.22 9.13
C ILE A 220 17.67 -22.32 8.48
N HIS A 221 18.12 -23.57 8.57
CA HIS A 221 17.36 -24.76 8.19
C HIS A 221 17.18 -25.69 9.38
N LEU A 222 15.98 -26.24 9.52
CA LEU A 222 15.61 -27.13 10.61
C LEU A 222 15.36 -28.55 10.09
N GLU A 223 16.12 -29.51 10.61
CA GLU A 223 15.85 -30.93 10.43
C GLU A 223 15.35 -31.52 11.75
N MET A 224 14.21 -32.21 11.73
CA MET A 224 13.62 -32.79 12.94
C MET A 224 14.38 -34.07 13.33
N MET A 225 14.78 -34.21 14.60
CA MET A 225 15.46 -35.41 15.07
C MET A 225 14.47 -36.58 15.22
N ASP A 226 14.84 -37.77 14.76
CA ASP A 226 14.04 -39.01 14.84
C ASP A 226 13.72 -39.44 16.29
N LYS A 227 14.51 -38.97 17.27
CA LYS A 227 14.33 -39.28 18.70
C LYS A 227 14.47 -38.01 19.52
N GLY A 228 13.38 -37.57 20.16
CA GLY A 228 13.40 -36.53 21.20
C GLY A 228 12.67 -35.22 20.87
N GLY A 229 12.14 -35.03 19.66
CA GLY A 229 11.31 -33.86 19.32
C GLY A 229 12.07 -32.51 19.23
N ASP A 230 13.41 -32.54 19.27
CA ASP A 230 14.29 -31.40 19.05
C ASP A 230 14.67 -31.27 17.56
N TYR A 231 15.21 -30.12 17.17
CA TYR A 231 15.67 -29.85 15.80
C TYR A 231 17.19 -29.81 15.73
N ILE A 232 17.75 -30.30 14.63
CA ILE A 232 19.10 -29.92 14.19
C ILE A 232 18.95 -28.61 13.43
N VAL A 233 19.58 -27.56 13.95
CA VAL A 233 19.67 -26.24 13.33
C VAL A 233 20.95 -26.21 12.53
N SER A 234 20.84 -26.09 11.21
CA SER A 234 21.99 -25.83 10.34
C SER A 234 21.81 -24.47 9.69
N PHE A 235 22.89 -23.87 9.20
CA PHE A 235 22.69 -22.88 8.15
C PHE A 235 21.95 -23.56 7.00
N PRO A 236 21.11 -22.83 6.26
CA PRO A 236 20.53 -23.38 5.04
C PRO A 236 21.72 -23.88 4.24
N LYS A 237 21.78 -25.20 3.99
CA LYS A 237 22.67 -25.72 2.95
C LYS A 237 22.39 -24.78 1.80
N ARG A 238 23.40 -24.01 1.39
CA ARG A 238 23.34 -23.22 0.16
C ARG A 238 22.72 -24.21 -0.79
N ARG A 239 21.44 -24.01 -1.13
CA ARG A 239 20.75 -25.02 -1.90
C ARG A 239 21.72 -25.20 -3.06
N GLU A 240 22.08 -26.44 -3.34
CA GLU A 240 22.29 -26.80 -4.73
C GLU A 240 20.91 -26.56 -5.37
N GLU A 241 20.56 -25.27 -5.49
CA GLU A 241 19.59 -24.74 -6.40
C GLU A 241 20.18 -25.24 -7.70
N ASN A 242 19.46 -26.15 -8.36
CA ASN A 242 19.79 -26.67 -9.67
C ASN A 242 20.74 -25.70 -10.37
N GLU A 243 21.93 -26.17 -10.72
CA GLU A 243 22.89 -25.45 -11.56
C GLU A 243 22.24 -25.14 -12.91
N GLU A 244 21.28 -24.22 -12.92
CA GLU A 244 21.13 -23.28 -14.01
C GLU A 244 22.15 -22.20 -13.65
N GLU A 245 23.30 -22.27 -14.31
CA GLU A 245 24.30 -21.22 -14.30
C GLU A 245 23.60 -19.86 -14.37
N ALA A 246 24.10 -18.88 -13.60
CA ALA A 246 23.64 -17.51 -13.76
C ALA A 246 23.77 -17.18 -15.26
N PRO A 247 22.70 -16.66 -15.91
CA PRO A 247 22.75 -16.39 -17.33
C PRO A 247 23.95 -15.49 -17.61
N VAL A 248 24.71 -15.80 -18.65
CA VAL A 248 25.84 -14.96 -19.06
C VAL A 248 25.28 -13.56 -19.28
N ALA A 249 25.85 -12.55 -18.61
CA ALA A 249 25.41 -11.17 -18.76
C ALA A 249 25.60 -10.75 -20.22
N GLU A 250 24.49 -10.53 -20.92
CA GLU A 250 24.46 -10.08 -22.30
C GLU A 250 24.62 -8.55 -22.39
N LYS A 251 24.19 -7.82 -21.36
CA LYS A 251 24.26 -6.35 -21.27
C LYS A 251 25.23 -5.91 -20.17
N SER A 252 25.99 -4.85 -20.45
CA SER A 252 26.88 -4.22 -19.45
C SER A 252 26.07 -3.57 -18.32
N MET A 253 26.61 -3.61 -17.10
CA MET A 253 26.07 -2.88 -15.95
C MET A 253 26.00 -1.36 -16.19
N ASP A 254 26.81 -0.81 -17.10
CA ASP A 254 26.76 0.60 -17.47
C ASP A 254 25.43 0.98 -18.15
N ILE A 255 24.85 0.07 -18.94
CA ILE A 255 23.53 0.26 -19.57
C ILE A 255 22.44 0.29 -18.48
N PHE A 256 22.55 -0.57 -17.47
CA PHE A 256 21.65 -0.54 -16.33
C PHE A 256 21.77 0.77 -15.53
N LYS A 257 23.00 1.24 -15.27
CA LYS A 257 23.25 2.53 -14.60
C LYS A 257 22.64 3.69 -15.40
N GLN A 258 22.74 3.65 -16.73
CA GLN A 258 22.12 4.62 -17.64
C GLN A 258 20.60 4.62 -17.54
N LEU A 259 19.97 3.44 -17.58
CA LEU A 259 18.52 3.27 -17.44
C LEU A 259 18.03 3.74 -16.07
N LEU A 260 18.71 3.33 -15.00
CA LEU A 260 18.39 3.73 -13.63
C LEU A 260 18.49 5.24 -13.46
N TRP A 261 19.59 5.86 -13.93
CA TRP A 261 19.75 7.31 -13.90
C TRP A 261 18.63 8.02 -14.66
N SER A 262 18.28 7.50 -15.84
CA SER A 262 17.18 8.02 -16.66
C SER A 262 15.84 7.95 -15.92
N ALA A 263 15.53 6.83 -15.25
CA ALA A 263 14.29 6.69 -14.48
C ALA A 263 14.21 7.64 -13.27
N ILE A 264 15.33 7.86 -12.58
CA ILE A 264 15.45 8.82 -11.47
C ILE A 264 15.27 10.25 -11.99
N ARG A 265 15.96 10.58 -13.09
CA ARG A 265 15.90 11.90 -13.70
C ARG A 265 14.51 12.25 -14.20
N LEU A 266 13.80 11.26 -14.75
CA LEU A 266 12.42 11.39 -15.20
C LEU A 266 11.50 11.83 -14.03
N TYR A 267 11.65 11.22 -12.86
CA TYR A 267 10.90 11.60 -11.67
C TYR A 267 11.25 13.01 -11.19
N GLN A 268 12.55 13.35 -11.08
CA GLN A 268 13.02 14.66 -10.62
C GLN A 268 12.48 15.81 -11.48
N LEU A 269 12.44 15.64 -12.80
CA LEU A 269 11.94 16.68 -13.72
C LEU A 269 10.41 16.86 -13.62
N LEU A 270 9.68 15.74 -13.48
CA LEU A 270 8.24 15.76 -13.33
C LEU A 270 7.79 16.33 -11.98
N ASN A 271 8.56 16.11 -10.91
CA ASN A 271 8.21 16.47 -9.53
C ASN A 271 9.31 17.31 -8.84
N PRO A 272 9.44 18.61 -9.16
CA PRO A 272 10.52 19.45 -8.65
C PRO A 272 10.35 19.88 -7.19
N SER A 273 9.13 19.76 -6.66
CA SER A 273 8.75 20.15 -5.30
C SER A 273 8.57 18.94 -4.36
N ASP A 274 8.73 17.72 -4.88
CA ASP A 274 8.47 16.48 -4.16
C ASP A 274 9.79 15.83 -3.74
N THR A 275 9.83 15.30 -2.52
CA THR A 275 11.03 14.71 -1.93
C THR A 275 11.12 13.23 -2.30
N THR A 276 12.28 12.84 -2.83
CA THR A 276 12.83 11.48 -2.95
C THR A 276 11.90 10.41 -3.58
N PRO A 277 12.24 9.81 -4.73
CA PRO A 277 11.40 8.79 -5.35
C PRO A 277 11.39 7.48 -4.57
N THR A 278 10.28 6.74 -4.60
CA THR A 278 10.23 5.36 -4.07
C THR A 278 10.74 4.36 -5.11
N ILE A 279 11.24 3.21 -4.65
CA ILE A 279 11.69 2.11 -5.52
C ILE A 279 10.57 1.69 -6.49
N ASN A 280 9.31 1.67 -6.04
CA ASN A 280 8.17 1.30 -6.87
C ASN A 280 7.98 2.27 -8.04
N ILE A 281 8.09 3.58 -7.78
CA ILE A 281 7.99 4.61 -8.81
C ILE A 281 9.15 4.51 -9.80
N ILE A 282 10.38 4.34 -9.31
CA ILE A 282 11.55 4.15 -10.18
C ILE A 282 11.40 2.89 -11.03
N SER A 283 10.94 1.78 -10.44
CA SER A 283 10.69 0.52 -11.16
C SER A 283 9.65 0.69 -12.26
N SER A 284 8.58 1.46 -12.01
CA SER A 284 7.57 1.79 -13.02
C SER A 284 8.18 2.63 -14.15
N ASN A 285 8.95 3.66 -13.82
CA ASN A 285 9.62 4.50 -14.80
C ASN A 285 10.62 3.70 -15.66
N MET A 286 11.36 2.76 -15.06
CA MET A 286 12.27 1.88 -15.80
C MET A 286 11.52 1.01 -16.80
N LYS A 287 10.39 0.40 -16.41
CA LYS A 287 9.55 -0.40 -17.31
C LYS A 287 8.91 0.43 -18.43
N GLU A 288 8.63 1.70 -18.19
CA GLU A 288 8.13 2.57 -19.27
C GLU A 288 9.23 2.98 -20.24
N LEU A 289 10.47 3.12 -19.77
CA LEU A 289 11.63 3.41 -20.61
C LEU A 289 12.09 2.18 -21.41
N GLU A 290 12.06 1.00 -20.78
CA GLU A 290 12.44 -0.29 -21.39
C GLU A 290 11.40 -1.37 -21.00
N PRO A 291 10.30 -1.52 -21.76
CA PRO A 291 9.21 -2.46 -21.46
C PRO A 291 9.64 -3.93 -21.40
N ASP A 292 10.61 -4.30 -22.22
CA ASP A 292 11.17 -5.65 -22.29
C ASP A 292 12.33 -5.87 -21.30
N PHE A 293 12.52 -4.98 -20.33
CA PHE A 293 13.60 -5.07 -19.35
C PHE A 293 13.56 -6.39 -18.59
N MET A 294 14.67 -7.14 -18.65
CA MET A 294 14.86 -8.40 -17.95
C MET A 294 16.15 -8.37 -17.14
N ILE A 295 16.06 -8.61 -15.83
CA ILE A 295 17.22 -8.66 -14.93
C ILE A 295 18.23 -9.76 -15.33
N THR A 296 17.77 -10.79 -16.03
CA THR A 296 18.60 -11.91 -16.56
C THR A 296 19.61 -11.46 -17.60
N GLU A 297 19.34 -10.40 -18.35
CA GLU A 297 20.29 -9.86 -19.34
C GLU A 297 21.53 -9.24 -18.68
N TYR A 298 21.43 -8.89 -17.40
CA TYR A 298 22.51 -8.31 -16.59
C TYR A 298 23.17 -9.34 -15.66
N GLY A 299 22.91 -10.63 -15.88
CA GLY A 299 23.48 -11.72 -15.07
C GLY A 299 22.74 -12.02 -13.76
N TYR A 300 21.58 -11.39 -13.52
CA TYR A 300 20.78 -11.65 -12.33
C TYR A 300 19.76 -12.76 -12.58
N ARG A 301 19.56 -13.62 -11.59
CA ARG A 301 18.55 -14.68 -11.68
C ARG A 301 17.14 -14.08 -11.65
N LYS A 302 16.21 -14.64 -12.42
CA LYS A 302 14.80 -14.19 -12.49
C LYS A 302 14.11 -14.07 -11.12
N LYS A 303 14.51 -14.90 -10.14
CA LYS A 303 13.98 -14.92 -8.76
C LYS A 303 14.62 -13.88 -7.83
N ALA A 304 15.76 -13.27 -8.19
CA ALA A 304 16.42 -12.25 -7.37
C ALA A 304 15.60 -10.95 -7.28
N GLY A 305 14.83 -10.67 -8.34
CA GLY A 305 14.00 -9.47 -8.44
C GLY A 305 14.83 -8.18 -8.63
N LEU A 306 14.15 -7.10 -8.99
CA LEU A 306 14.81 -5.80 -9.26
C LEU A 306 15.45 -5.19 -8.00
N LYS A 307 14.95 -5.55 -6.80
CA LYS A 307 15.53 -5.10 -5.52
C LYS A 307 16.98 -5.54 -5.36
N ALA A 308 17.36 -6.72 -5.85
CA ALA A 308 18.74 -7.20 -5.80
C ALA A 308 19.68 -6.28 -6.58
N MET A 309 19.27 -5.81 -7.77
CA MET A 309 20.06 -4.88 -8.56
C MET A 309 20.23 -3.52 -7.86
N PHE A 310 19.22 -3.05 -7.12
CA PHE A 310 19.33 -1.82 -6.32
C PHE A 310 20.26 -1.99 -5.12
N MET A 311 20.24 -3.14 -4.45
CA MET A 311 21.20 -3.44 -3.37
C MET A 311 22.64 -3.45 -3.88
N ASP A 312 22.88 -3.97 -5.09
CA ASP A 312 24.21 -3.96 -5.70
C ASP A 312 24.66 -2.52 -6.02
N MET A 313 23.76 -1.66 -6.51
CA MET A 313 24.06 -0.23 -6.72
C MET A 313 24.29 0.52 -5.39
N GLU A 314 23.63 0.13 -4.31
CA GLU A 314 23.87 0.64 -2.96
C GLU A 314 25.24 0.20 -2.43
N SER A 315 25.63 -1.06 -2.67
CA SER A 315 26.96 -1.57 -2.31
C SER A 315 28.08 -0.84 -3.06
N GLU A 316 27.83 -0.41 -4.30
CA GLU A 316 28.73 0.45 -5.08
C GLU A 316 28.71 1.94 -4.66
N SER A 317 27.89 2.28 -3.65
CA SER A 317 27.65 3.65 -3.17
C SER A 317 27.15 4.60 -4.26
N LEU A 318 26.33 4.11 -5.19
CA LEU A 318 25.69 4.93 -6.22
C LEU A 318 24.32 5.44 -5.76
N ILE A 319 23.58 4.62 -5.02
CA ILE A 319 22.30 4.99 -4.43
C ILE A 319 22.29 4.67 -2.95
N GLU A 320 21.41 5.32 -2.21
CA GLU A 320 21.11 5.00 -0.81
C GLU A 320 19.62 4.62 -0.72
N LEU A 321 19.33 3.52 -0.04
CA LEU A 321 17.96 3.04 0.14
C LEU A 321 17.48 3.35 1.55
N GLU A 322 16.62 4.36 1.67
CA GLU A 322 16.02 4.75 2.94
C GLU A 322 14.66 4.05 3.13
N TYR A 323 14.55 3.20 4.13
CA TYR A 323 13.28 2.55 4.44
C TYR A 323 12.41 3.44 5.34
N LEU A 324 11.19 3.75 4.88
CA LEU A 324 10.22 4.57 5.61
C LEU A 324 9.11 3.69 6.19
N GLU A 325 9.18 3.47 7.50
CA GLU A 325 8.29 2.56 8.24
C GLU A 325 6.81 2.95 8.15
N GLU A 326 6.50 4.25 8.07
CA GLU A 326 5.12 4.76 7.99
C GLU A 326 4.42 4.35 6.71
N LYS A 327 5.17 4.16 5.61
CA LYS A 327 4.63 3.85 4.28
C LYS A 327 4.95 2.43 3.83
N ASN A 328 5.80 1.69 4.55
CA ASN A 328 6.30 0.37 4.16
C ASN A 328 6.95 0.40 2.75
N GLU A 329 7.70 1.46 2.46
CA GLU A 329 8.33 1.70 1.16
C GLU A 329 9.80 2.09 1.32
N TYR A 330 10.60 1.69 0.32
CA TYR A 330 11.98 2.13 0.20
C TYR A 330 12.05 3.36 -0.70
N TYR A 331 12.69 4.39 -0.20
CA TYR A 331 13.06 5.60 -0.92
C TYR A 331 14.45 5.46 -1.49
N LEU A 332 14.65 5.94 -2.71
CA LEU A 332 15.92 5.88 -3.41
C LEU A 332 16.50 7.29 -3.48
N VAL A 333 17.62 7.49 -2.79
CA VAL A 333 18.41 8.72 -2.83
C VAL A 333 19.62 8.51 -3.75
N PRO A 334 19.74 9.22 -4.88
CA PRO A 334 20.95 9.17 -5.68
C PRO A 334 22.09 9.88 -4.96
N THR A 335 23.25 9.22 -4.85
CA THR A 335 24.43 9.81 -4.22
C THR A 335 25.07 10.89 -5.11
N GLN A 336 25.96 11.69 -4.52
CA GLN A 336 26.82 12.60 -5.29
C GLN A 336 27.74 11.85 -6.27
N LYS A 337 28.16 10.63 -5.91
CA LYS A 337 28.97 9.76 -6.77
C LYS A 337 28.23 9.39 -8.05
N PHE A 338 26.96 9.00 -7.93
CA PHE A 338 26.16 8.67 -9.11
C PHE A 338 25.86 9.90 -9.99
N SER A 339 25.58 11.03 -9.34
CA SER A 339 25.38 12.32 -10.02
C SER A 339 26.62 12.81 -10.77
N SER A 340 27.81 12.42 -10.33
CA SER A 340 29.08 12.82 -10.95
C SER A 340 29.40 12.08 -12.26
N LEU A 341 28.68 11.01 -12.59
CA LEU A 341 28.92 10.20 -13.79
C LEU A 341 28.52 10.88 -15.11
N GLN A 342 28.02 12.13 -15.07
CA GLN A 342 27.60 12.90 -16.26
C GLN A 342 26.60 12.17 -17.19
N LEU A 343 25.83 11.22 -16.64
CA LEU A 343 24.86 10.42 -17.39
C LEU A 343 23.70 11.25 -17.98
N ASP A 344 23.56 12.52 -17.59
CA ASP A 344 22.65 13.48 -18.26
C ASP A 344 23.00 13.69 -19.75
N GLN A 345 24.24 13.41 -20.17
CA GLN A 345 24.66 13.47 -21.58
C GLN A 345 24.33 12.19 -22.36
N GLN A 346 24.00 11.11 -21.64
CA GLN A 346 23.73 9.79 -22.18
C GLN A 346 22.44 9.26 -21.55
N LEU A 347 21.31 9.96 -21.71
CA LEU A 347 20.02 9.44 -21.24
C LEU A 347 19.55 8.28 -22.12
N HIS A 348 18.63 7.47 -21.58
CA HIS A 348 18.02 6.36 -22.32
C HIS A 348 17.37 6.88 -23.63
N PRO A 349 17.46 6.16 -24.76
CA PRO A 349 16.95 6.65 -26.05
C PRO A 349 15.47 7.08 -26.03
N PHE A 350 14.64 6.38 -25.25
CA PHE A 350 13.21 6.69 -25.10
C PHE A 350 12.90 7.70 -23.98
N PHE A 351 13.92 8.30 -23.35
CA PHE A 351 13.72 9.20 -22.21
C PHE A 351 12.81 10.39 -22.53
N TYR A 352 13.10 11.12 -23.61
CA TYR A 352 12.33 12.30 -23.99
C TYR A 352 10.91 11.94 -24.39
N HIS A 353 10.75 10.85 -25.15
CA HIS A 353 9.45 10.30 -25.52
C HIS A 353 8.56 10.04 -24.29
N VAL A 354 9.08 9.29 -23.30
CA VAL A 354 8.33 8.97 -22.07
C VAL A 354 8.10 10.22 -21.21
N TYR A 355 9.10 11.10 -21.10
CA TYR A 355 8.99 12.36 -20.37
C TYR A 355 7.87 13.23 -20.93
N TYR A 356 7.81 13.43 -22.23
CA TYR A 356 6.78 14.24 -22.87
C TYR A 356 5.41 13.60 -22.79
N LYS A 357 5.30 12.27 -22.97
CA LYS A 357 4.05 11.52 -22.74
C LYS A 357 3.52 11.76 -21.32
N LYS A 358 4.35 11.60 -20.29
CA LYS A 358 3.95 11.84 -18.89
C LYS A 358 3.62 13.31 -18.61
N LEU A 359 4.32 14.27 -19.21
CA LEU A 359 4.05 15.69 -19.00
C LEU A 359 2.70 16.09 -19.62
N LEU A 360 2.40 15.60 -20.83
CA LEU A 360 1.11 15.82 -21.49
C LEU A 360 -0.05 15.22 -20.66
N GLN A 361 0.15 14.04 -20.05
CA GLN A 361 -0.79 13.43 -19.10
C GLN A 361 -0.97 14.31 -17.86
N LYS A 362 0.13 14.76 -17.25
CA LYS A 362 0.11 15.57 -16.02
C LYS A 362 -0.63 16.90 -16.20
N TYR A 363 -0.54 17.53 -17.37
CA TYR A 363 -1.19 18.81 -17.63
C TYR A 363 -2.56 18.69 -18.31
N ASP A 364 -3.04 17.47 -18.55
CA ASP A 364 -4.34 17.19 -19.19
C ASP A 364 -4.49 17.88 -20.56
N VAL A 365 -3.41 17.83 -21.33
CA VAL A 365 -3.30 18.54 -22.62
C VAL A 365 -4.01 17.76 -23.74
N TYR A 366 -4.33 16.48 -23.52
CA TYR A 366 -4.97 15.59 -24.50
C TYR A 366 -6.41 15.94 -24.86
N CYS A 367 -7.16 16.58 -23.96
CA CYS A 367 -8.58 16.82 -24.19
C CYS A 367 -8.90 17.88 -25.27
N ASN A 368 -7.89 18.52 -25.88
CA ASN A 368 -8.08 19.54 -26.93
C ASN A 368 -7.17 19.32 -28.16
N LEU A 369 -7.01 18.07 -28.60
CA LEU A 369 -6.14 17.67 -29.73
C LEU A 369 -6.32 18.51 -31.01
N PHE A 370 -7.54 18.96 -31.34
CA PHE A 370 -7.81 19.82 -32.49
C PHE A 370 -7.17 21.22 -32.37
N LYS A 371 -7.22 21.82 -31.17
CA LYS A 371 -6.58 23.13 -30.93
C LYS A 371 -5.07 23.00 -30.82
N LEU A 372 -4.55 21.86 -30.39
CA LEU A 372 -3.11 21.58 -30.39
C LEU A 372 -2.53 21.49 -31.81
N ASP A 373 -3.22 20.86 -32.75
CA ASP A 373 -2.73 20.76 -34.14
C ASP A 373 -2.65 22.14 -34.81
N MET A 374 -3.71 22.96 -34.68
CA MET A 374 -3.67 24.35 -35.16
C MET A 374 -2.59 25.18 -34.44
N PHE A 375 -2.40 24.94 -33.14
CA PHE A 375 -1.37 25.61 -32.35
C PHE A 375 0.05 25.25 -32.82
N VAL A 376 0.32 23.97 -33.08
CA VAL A 376 1.61 23.48 -33.59
C VAL A 376 1.88 24.03 -34.99
N GLN A 377 0.87 24.06 -35.86
CA GLN A 377 0.99 24.64 -37.21
C GLN A 377 1.35 26.13 -37.15
N GLU A 378 0.73 26.88 -36.24
CA GLU A 378 0.98 28.31 -36.07
C GLU A 378 2.36 28.59 -35.46
N ILE A 379 2.84 27.77 -34.51
CA ILE A 379 4.22 27.86 -34.03
C ILE A 379 5.22 27.54 -35.14
N ASN A 380 4.95 26.53 -35.98
CA ASN A 380 5.82 26.18 -37.10
C ASN A 380 5.90 27.32 -38.14
N LEU A 381 4.81 28.06 -38.35
CA LEU A 381 4.82 29.29 -39.16
C LEU A 381 5.66 30.40 -38.51
N LEU A 382 5.50 30.63 -37.20
CA LEU A 382 6.32 31.58 -36.44
C LEU A 382 7.82 31.27 -36.48
N LEU A 383 8.20 29.99 -36.36
CA LEU A 383 9.60 29.56 -36.42
C LEU A 383 10.20 29.72 -37.83
N LYS A 384 9.38 29.63 -38.89
CA LYS A 384 9.79 29.93 -40.27
C LYS A 384 9.99 31.43 -40.50
N GLU A 385 9.17 32.27 -39.86
CA GLU A 385 9.26 33.74 -39.94
C GLU A 385 10.41 34.31 -39.08
N LYS A 386 10.57 33.80 -37.85
CA LYS A 386 11.60 34.18 -36.88
C LYS A 386 12.52 33.00 -36.62
N LYS A 387 13.66 32.96 -37.34
CA LYS A 387 14.65 31.86 -37.31
C LYS A 387 15.15 31.47 -35.91
N ASN A 388 15.13 32.40 -34.94
CA ASN A 388 15.45 32.15 -33.53
C ASN A 388 14.38 32.82 -32.67
N LEU A 389 13.46 32.02 -32.11
CA LEU A 389 12.43 32.49 -31.18
C LEU A 389 12.80 32.04 -29.77
N SER A 390 12.97 32.97 -28.83
CA SER A 390 13.12 32.59 -27.43
C SER A 390 11.78 32.17 -26.83
N LEU A 391 11.83 31.32 -25.80
CA LEU A 391 10.63 30.86 -25.07
C LEU A 391 9.83 32.03 -24.44
N LYS A 392 10.50 33.13 -24.11
CA LYS A 392 9.87 34.35 -23.57
C LYS A 392 9.13 35.13 -24.65
N GLU A 393 9.70 35.20 -25.85
CA GLU A 393 9.05 35.81 -27.02
C GLU A 393 7.86 34.95 -27.48
N LEU A 394 7.98 33.62 -27.46
CA LEU A 394 6.88 32.71 -27.76
C LEU A 394 5.66 32.98 -26.86
N PHE A 395 5.87 33.20 -25.56
CA PHE A 395 4.78 33.47 -24.62
C PHE A 395 4.14 34.85 -24.84
N SER A 396 4.94 35.85 -25.20
CA SER A 396 4.43 37.18 -25.55
C SER A 396 3.60 37.16 -26.84
N GLU A 397 4.03 36.39 -27.84
CA GLU A 397 3.29 36.19 -29.09
C GLU A 397 2.00 35.38 -28.85
N PHE A 398 2.05 34.39 -27.95
CA PHE A 398 0.90 33.58 -27.54
C PHE A 398 -0.25 34.40 -26.93
N GLU A 399 0.08 35.42 -26.14
CA GLU A 399 -0.91 36.32 -25.56
C GLU A 399 -1.38 37.43 -26.53
N GLY A 400 -0.80 37.49 -27.73
CA GLY A 400 -1.17 38.42 -28.80
C GLY A 400 -2.37 37.97 -29.65
N GLU A 401 -2.76 38.82 -30.61
CA GLU A 401 -3.92 38.60 -31.48
C GLU A 401 -3.79 37.32 -32.34
N ARG A 402 -2.57 36.94 -32.73
CA ARG A 402 -2.25 35.80 -33.60
C ARG A 402 -2.80 34.47 -33.09
N PHE A 403 -2.80 34.28 -31.77
CA PHE A 403 -3.31 33.05 -31.13
C PHE A 403 -4.66 33.25 -30.45
N SER A 404 -5.32 34.41 -30.58
CA SER A 404 -6.56 34.72 -29.86
C SER A 404 -7.71 33.71 -30.09
N SER A 405 -7.81 33.13 -31.28
CA SER A 405 -8.80 32.10 -31.64
C SER A 405 -8.44 30.69 -31.14
N ILE A 406 -7.17 30.44 -30.83
CA ILE A 406 -6.60 29.16 -30.39
C ILE A 406 -6.36 29.15 -28.87
N SER A 407 -6.15 30.33 -28.28
CA SER A 407 -5.77 30.58 -26.89
C SER A 407 -6.78 29.99 -25.94
N SER A 408 -6.45 28.81 -25.45
CA SER A 408 -7.22 28.05 -24.46
C SER A 408 -6.36 27.79 -23.24
N ALA A 409 -7.00 27.46 -22.12
CA ALA A 409 -6.27 27.02 -20.93
C ALA A 409 -5.34 25.82 -21.23
N ALA A 410 -5.74 24.94 -22.15
CA ALA A 410 -4.92 23.81 -22.60
C ALA A 410 -3.68 24.27 -23.40
N CYS A 411 -3.82 25.21 -24.32
CA CYS A 411 -2.70 25.77 -25.09
C CYS A 411 -1.74 26.58 -24.19
N LYS A 412 -2.27 27.32 -23.19
CA LYS A 412 -1.45 27.98 -22.14
C LYS A 412 -0.61 26.99 -21.34
N LYS A 413 -1.22 25.88 -20.92
CA LYS A 413 -0.52 24.78 -20.25
C LYS A 413 0.52 24.14 -21.17
N PHE A 414 0.24 24.04 -22.47
CA PHE A 414 1.18 23.52 -23.45
C PHE A 414 2.38 24.46 -23.69
N CYS A 415 2.17 25.79 -23.71
CA CYS A 415 3.27 26.76 -23.69
C CYS A 415 4.13 26.64 -22.43
N TYR A 416 3.49 26.46 -21.27
CA TYR A 416 4.19 26.20 -20.01
C TYR A 416 4.99 24.89 -20.05
N PHE A 417 4.43 23.84 -20.67
CA PHE A 417 5.12 22.57 -20.98
C PHE A 417 6.39 22.83 -21.80
N LEU A 418 6.33 23.63 -22.87
CA LEU A 418 7.50 23.91 -23.73
C LEU A 418 8.60 24.66 -22.95
N ILE A 419 8.22 25.58 -22.06
CA ILE A 419 9.15 26.33 -21.21
C ILE A 419 9.85 25.42 -20.19
N LYS A 420 9.12 24.47 -19.62
CA LYS A 420 9.63 23.49 -18.64
C LYS A 420 10.58 22.46 -19.25
N SER A 421 10.49 22.25 -20.57
CA SER A 421 11.18 21.20 -21.32
C SER A 421 12.62 21.58 -21.69
N ARG A 422 13.40 22.06 -20.72
CA ARG A 422 14.76 22.68 -20.79
C ARG A 422 15.84 22.02 -21.67
N TYR A 423 15.54 20.93 -22.37
CA TYR A 423 16.49 20.00 -22.98
C TYR A 423 16.39 19.88 -24.51
N LEU A 424 15.44 20.52 -25.19
CA LEU A 424 15.34 20.47 -26.66
C LEU A 424 15.17 21.86 -27.30
N ILE A 425 15.63 21.97 -28.54
CA ILE A 425 15.27 23.06 -29.46
C ILE A 425 13.76 22.92 -29.76
N VAL A 426 13.02 24.03 -29.71
CA VAL A 426 11.54 24.07 -29.81
C VAL A 426 11.00 23.24 -30.99
N THR A 427 11.69 23.25 -32.13
CA THR A 427 11.32 22.45 -33.32
C THR A 427 11.29 20.95 -33.05
N SER A 428 12.34 20.40 -32.44
CA SER A 428 12.43 18.97 -32.16
C SER A 428 11.45 18.53 -31.07
N ALA A 429 11.13 19.40 -30.12
CA ALA A 429 10.11 19.12 -29.10
C ALA A 429 8.69 19.11 -29.72
N LEU A 430 8.42 19.97 -30.71
CA LEU A 430 7.14 20.01 -31.42
C LEU A 430 6.92 18.77 -32.29
N ASP A 431 7.96 18.32 -33.01
CA ASP A 431 7.90 17.12 -33.84
C ASP A 431 7.61 15.87 -32.99
N GLU A 432 8.32 15.71 -31.87
CA GLU A 432 8.16 14.58 -30.95
C GLU A 432 6.79 14.60 -30.26
N VAL A 433 6.31 15.77 -29.82
CA VAL A 433 4.94 15.91 -29.27
C VAL A 433 3.87 15.58 -30.30
N THR A 434 4.07 16.00 -31.55
CA THR A 434 3.12 15.73 -32.64
C THR A 434 3.05 14.24 -32.95
N GLN A 435 4.19 13.55 -32.94
CA GLN A 435 4.25 12.11 -33.09
C GLN A 435 3.55 11.37 -31.93
N ILE A 436 3.87 11.71 -30.67
CA ILE A 436 3.24 11.12 -29.48
C ILE A 436 1.73 11.34 -29.48
N SER A 437 1.28 12.52 -29.88
CA SER A 437 -0.14 12.86 -29.96
C SER A 437 -0.88 11.98 -30.98
N LYS A 438 -0.24 11.69 -32.13
CA LYS A 438 -0.77 10.78 -33.15
C LYS A 438 -0.80 9.33 -32.68
N GLU A 439 0.21 8.87 -31.96
CA GLU A 439 0.29 7.52 -31.40
C GLU A 439 -0.77 7.30 -30.32
N LEU A 440 -0.99 8.27 -29.43
CA LEU A 440 -2.05 8.20 -28.41
C LEU A 440 -3.47 8.24 -29.01
N LEU A 441 -3.65 8.98 -30.11
CA LEU A 441 -4.86 8.95 -30.92
C LEU A 441 -5.08 7.55 -31.52
N ALA A 442 -4.01 6.88 -31.96
CA ALA A 442 -4.06 5.52 -32.49
C ALA A 442 -4.24 4.43 -31.41
N GLU A 443 -3.71 4.60 -30.18
CA GLU A 443 -3.95 3.69 -29.05
C GLU A 443 -5.40 3.79 -28.54
N SER A 444 -6.07 4.92 -28.74
CA SER A 444 -7.45 5.14 -28.30
C SER A 444 -8.51 4.39 -29.14
N THR A 445 -8.13 3.66 -30.19
CA THR A 445 -9.02 2.75 -30.88
C THR A 445 -9.05 1.36 -30.21
N VAL A 446 -10.09 1.22 -29.37
CA VAL A 446 -10.79 -0.01 -28.95
C VAL A 446 -10.28 -0.72 -27.69
N LYS A 447 -10.86 -0.38 -26.51
CA LYS A 447 -11.92 -1.19 -25.87
C LYS A 447 -12.49 -0.55 -24.59
N SER A 448 -13.80 -0.32 -24.66
CA SER A 448 -14.81 -0.13 -23.59
C SER A 448 -14.98 1.26 -22.96
N ILE A 449 -16.15 1.83 -23.27
CA ILE A 449 -16.81 3.02 -22.68
C ILE A 449 -15.95 4.25 -22.97
N TRP A 450 -16.13 5.02 -24.04
CA TRP A 450 -17.27 5.85 -24.41
C TRP A 450 -17.23 6.00 -25.94
N THR A 451 -18.37 5.88 -26.64
CA THR A 451 -18.42 6.29 -28.06
C THR A 451 -18.13 7.79 -28.15
N PHE A 452 -17.61 8.28 -29.29
CA PHE A 452 -17.44 9.73 -29.52
C PHE A 452 -18.70 10.51 -29.15
N ASP A 453 -19.87 9.93 -29.44
CA ASP A 453 -21.19 10.48 -29.11
C ASP A 453 -21.42 10.57 -27.58
N ALA A 454 -20.94 9.61 -26.79
CA ALA A 454 -21.05 9.63 -25.34
C ALA A 454 -20.07 10.64 -24.70
N ILE A 455 -18.86 10.79 -25.24
CA ILE A 455 -17.88 11.79 -24.76
C ILE A 455 -18.44 13.21 -24.98
N VAL A 456 -19.03 13.44 -26.15
CA VAL A 456 -19.72 14.69 -26.48
C VAL A 456 -20.90 14.92 -25.54
N GLU A 457 -21.71 13.90 -25.24
CA GLU A 457 -22.86 14.01 -24.34
C GLU A 457 -22.45 14.31 -22.88
N HIS A 458 -21.34 13.73 -22.40
CA HIS A 458 -20.77 14.03 -21.09
C HIS A 458 -20.25 15.46 -21.01
N TYR A 459 -19.53 15.90 -22.05
CA TYR A 459 -18.98 17.24 -22.13
C TYR A 459 -20.08 18.31 -22.18
N ILE A 460 -21.15 18.07 -22.95
CA ILE A 460 -22.35 18.92 -22.99
C ILE A 460 -22.99 19.00 -21.60
N SER A 461 -23.16 17.86 -20.92
CA SER A 461 -23.78 17.79 -19.59
C SER A 461 -22.94 18.51 -18.52
N HIS A 462 -21.62 18.32 -18.54
CA HIS A 462 -20.69 18.99 -17.64
C HIS A 462 -20.65 20.51 -17.85
N CYS A 463 -20.65 20.97 -19.11
CA CYS A 463 -20.74 22.39 -19.43
C CYS A 463 -22.06 23.00 -18.92
N ALA A 464 -23.17 22.27 -19.07
CA ALA A 464 -24.49 22.72 -18.62
C ALA A 464 -24.57 22.80 -17.08
N GLU A 465 -24.03 21.83 -16.34
CA GLU A 465 -23.96 21.89 -14.88
C GLU A 465 -23.08 23.04 -14.38
N LYS A 466 -21.96 23.27 -15.05
CA LYS A 466 -21.05 24.38 -14.71
C LYS A 466 -21.70 25.73 -14.96
N ILE A 467 -22.43 25.89 -16.06
CA ILE A 467 -23.23 27.10 -16.32
C ILE A 467 -24.33 27.24 -15.26
N ARG A 468 -25.07 26.17 -14.94
CA ARG A 468 -26.09 26.17 -13.89
C ARG A 468 -25.53 26.59 -12.52
N SER A 469 -24.33 26.14 -12.18
CA SER A 469 -23.65 26.50 -10.94
C SER A 469 -23.26 27.98 -10.86
N LEU A 470 -23.01 28.60 -12.02
CA LEU A 470 -22.59 30.01 -12.12
C LEU A 470 -23.77 30.97 -12.26
N THR A 471 -24.85 30.57 -12.94
CA THR A 471 -25.99 31.45 -13.26
C THR A 471 -27.28 31.07 -12.53
N GLY A 472 -27.30 29.99 -11.75
CA GLY A 472 -28.47 29.49 -11.02
C GLY A 472 -29.55 28.84 -11.91
N LYS A 473 -29.53 29.06 -13.23
CA LYS A 473 -30.43 28.46 -14.23
C LYS A 473 -29.69 28.16 -15.53
N ILE A 474 -30.11 27.09 -16.23
CA ILE A 474 -29.63 26.79 -17.59
C ILE A 474 -30.44 27.64 -18.58
N HIS A 475 -29.80 28.65 -19.18
CA HIS A 475 -30.41 29.42 -20.27
C HIS A 475 -30.13 28.72 -21.61
N PHE A 476 -31.08 27.89 -22.07
CA PHE A 476 -30.92 27.06 -23.26
C PHE A 476 -30.58 27.83 -24.54
N SER A 477 -31.09 29.06 -24.71
CA SER A 477 -30.77 29.91 -25.87
C SER A 477 -29.32 30.42 -25.89
N ALA A 478 -28.72 30.67 -24.73
CA ALA A 478 -27.31 31.05 -24.61
C ALA A 478 -26.38 29.83 -24.73
N PHE A 479 -26.86 28.66 -24.31
CA PHE A 479 -26.15 27.38 -24.48
C PHE A 479 -26.12 26.97 -25.95
N GLU A 480 -27.24 27.13 -26.64
CA GLU A 480 -27.39 26.82 -28.06
C GLU A 480 -26.51 27.73 -28.93
N SER A 481 -26.46 29.04 -28.66
CA SER A 481 -25.57 29.96 -29.40
C SER A 481 -24.07 29.73 -29.14
N LEU A 482 -23.71 29.10 -28.03
CA LEU A 482 -22.32 28.76 -27.69
C LEU A 482 -21.80 27.57 -28.53
N PHE A 483 -22.68 26.61 -28.83
CA PHE A 483 -22.33 25.36 -29.52
C PHE A 483 -22.77 25.31 -31.00
N LEU A 484 -23.77 26.10 -31.41
CA LEU A 484 -24.30 26.15 -32.78
C LEU A 484 -23.81 27.39 -33.56
N LYS A 485 -22.52 27.75 -33.45
CA LYS A 485 -21.93 28.72 -34.39
C LYS A 485 -21.88 28.12 -35.81
N ASP A 486 -21.83 28.98 -36.83
CA ASP A 486 -21.98 28.58 -38.23
C ASP A 486 -21.02 27.45 -38.65
N ASP A 487 -19.81 27.40 -38.09
CA ASP A 487 -18.77 26.40 -38.39
C ASP A 487 -18.89 25.06 -37.66
N ALA A 488 -19.91 24.84 -36.82
CA ALA A 488 -20.10 23.55 -36.14
C ALA A 488 -20.62 22.46 -37.10
N SER A 489 -20.12 21.23 -36.97
CA SER A 489 -20.54 20.11 -37.83
C SER A 489 -22.01 19.74 -37.60
N ASP A 490 -22.73 19.37 -38.65
CA ASP A 490 -24.16 19.04 -38.58
C ASP A 490 -24.47 17.92 -37.57
N LYS A 491 -23.52 16.99 -37.39
CA LYS A 491 -23.63 15.92 -36.39
C LYS A 491 -23.60 16.45 -34.95
N LEU A 492 -22.71 17.41 -34.64
CA LEU A 492 -22.65 18.06 -33.33
C LEU A 492 -23.91 18.91 -33.10
N LYS A 493 -24.35 19.64 -34.13
CA LYS A 493 -25.57 20.46 -34.07
C LYS A 493 -26.81 19.60 -33.71
N SER A 494 -26.98 18.47 -34.39
CA SER A 494 -28.07 17.51 -34.12
C SER A 494 -28.03 16.90 -32.71
N GLN A 495 -26.84 16.60 -32.19
CA GLN A 495 -26.66 16.02 -30.85
C GLN A 495 -26.96 17.02 -29.74
N VAL A 496 -26.52 18.27 -29.88
CA VAL A 496 -26.83 19.35 -28.93
C VAL A 496 -28.33 19.61 -28.89
N GLN A 497 -28.99 19.70 -30.05
CA GLN A 497 -30.44 19.88 -30.13
C GLN A 497 -31.21 18.70 -29.51
N SER A 498 -30.78 17.46 -29.76
CA SER A 498 -31.39 16.25 -29.18
C SER A 498 -31.19 16.18 -27.65
N TRP A 499 -30.09 16.70 -27.13
CA TRP A 499 -29.86 16.80 -25.69
C TRP A 499 -30.71 17.90 -25.06
N ILE A 500 -30.81 19.09 -25.67
CA ILE A 500 -31.67 20.19 -25.19
C ILE A 500 -33.13 19.74 -25.13
N ALA A 501 -33.63 19.07 -26.18
CA ALA A 501 -35.00 18.57 -26.22
C ALA A 501 -35.30 17.58 -25.07
N ARG A 502 -34.35 16.68 -24.74
CA ARG A 502 -34.48 15.74 -23.62
C ARG A 502 -34.46 16.42 -22.26
N GLN A 503 -33.71 17.51 -22.10
CA GLN A 503 -33.65 18.27 -20.84
C GLN A 503 -34.82 19.23 -20.65
N GLN A 504 -35.49 19.67 -21.72
CA GLN A 504 -36.73 20.44 -21.62
C GLN A 504 -37.95 19.57 -21.26
N GLN A 505 -37.88 18.25 -21.54
CA GLN A 505 -38.89 17.28 -21.13
C GLN A 505 -38.75 16.79 -19.67
N LYS A 506 -37.59 17.00 -19.05
CA LYS A 506 -37.31 16.68 -17.64
C LYS A 506 -37.49 17.92 -16.78
#